data_AF-A0A2V5U961-F1
#
_entry.id   AF-A0A2V5U961-F1
#
_cell.length_a   1.000
_cell.length_b   1.000
_cell.length_c   1.000
_cell.angle_alpha   90.00
_cell.angle_beta   90.00
_cell.angle_gamma   90.00
#
_symmetry.space_group_name_H-M   'P 1'
#
loop_
_entity.id
_entity.type
_entity.pdbx_description
1 polymer ?
#
loop_
_entity_poly.entity_id
_entity_poly.type
_entity_poly.pdbx_seq_one_letter_code
_entity_poly.pdbx_strand_id
1 'polypeptide(L)'
;MTLRIERISGRRRTRIRLCGEFRTEQIDQVKAELRGGGPRIALDLDEVDLVDVECIRFLNACESTGISVLHCSPYIREWMLRERARPKTLPEE
;
A
#
# COMPACT_ATOMS: atom_id res chain seq x y z
N MET A 1 9.40 -0.43 -15.95
CA MET A 1 8.89 -1.69 -15.40
C MET A 1 7.56 -1.37 -14.73
N THR A 2 6.49 -2.11 -15.02
CA THR A 2 5.12 -1.81 -14.57
C THR A 2 4.79 -2.64 -13.34
N LEU A 3 4.15 -2.03 -12.33
CA LEU A 3 3.61 -2.78 -11.18
C LEU A 3 2.56 -3.78 -11.66
N ARG A 4 2.71 -5.05 -11.30
CA ARG A 4 1.67 -6.05 -11.51
C ARG A 4 0.77 -6.08 -10.28
N ILE A 5 -0.54 -5.96 -10.51
CA ILE A 5 -1.55 -5.99 -9.46
C ILE A 5 -2.41 -7.23 -9.66
N GLU A 6 -2.42 -8.12 -8.67
CA GLU A 6 -3.22 -9.33 -8.69
C GLU A 6 -4.28 -9.30 -7.59
N ARG A 7 -5.53 -9.45 -8.01
CA ARG A 7 -6.66 -9.54 -7.09
C ARG A 7 -6.96 -11.01 -6.79
N ILE A 8 -6.76 -11.39 -5.54
CA ILE A 8 -7.05 -12.72 -5.03
C ILE A 8 -8.31 -12.62 -4.17
N SER A 9 -9.46 -12.93 -4.75
CA SER A 9 -10.73 -13.00 -4.03
C SER A 9 -10.85 -14.35 -3.32
N GLY A 10 -10.73 -14.34 -1.99
CA GLY A 10 -11.05 -15.49 -1.15
C GLY A 10 -12.50 -15.45 -0.67
N ARG A 11 -13.03 -16.59 -0.21
CA ARG A 11 -14.39 -16.70 0.37
C ARG A 11 -14.69 -15.74 1.54
N ARG A 12 -13.66 -15.22 2.23
CA ARG A 12 -13.81 -14.38 3.44
C ARG A 12 -13.02 -13.06 3.42
N ARG A 13 -12.08 -12.92 2.50
CA ARG A 13 -11.19 -11.75 2.36
C ARG A 13 -10.73 -11.60 0.92
N THR A 14 -10.67 -10.37 0.45
CA THR A 14 -10.00 -10.02 -0.80
C THR A 14 -8.57 -9.65 -0.46
N ARG A 15 -7.60 -10.20 -1.18
CA ARG A 15 -6.19 -9.86 -1.03
C ARG A 15 -5.70 -9.26 -2.34
N ILE A 16 -5.03 -8.13 -2.28
CA ILE A 16 -4.46 -7.46 -3.45
C ILE A 16 -2.95 -7.58 -3.35
N ARG A 17 -2.39 -8.40 -4.23
CA ARG A 17 -0.96 -8.64 -4.30
C ARG A 17 -0.33 -7.67 -5.28
N LEU A 18 0.70 -6.98 -4.82
CA LEU A 18 1.51 -6.07 -5.62
C LEU A 18 2.84 -6.79 -5.89
N CYS A 19 3.25 -6.84 -7.15
CA CYS A 19 4.50 -7.46 -7.58
C CYS A 19 5.29 -6.49 -8.46
N GLY A 20 6.58 -6.28 -8.15
CA GLY A 20 7.50 -5.38 -8.85
C GLY A 20 7.71 -4.04 -8.14
N GLU A 21 7.75 -2.96 -8.90
CA GLU A 21 8.06 -1.61 -8.39
C GLU A 21 6.77 -0.83 -8.13
N PHE A 22 6.50 -0.48 -6.87
CA PHE A 22 5.34 0.32 -6.49
C PHE A 22 5.66 1.81 -6.46
N ARG A 23 5.36 2.50 -7.56
CA ARG A 23 5.62 3.92 -7.77
C ARG A 23 4.36 4.75 -7.69
N THR A 24 4.53 6.06 -7.56
CA THR A 24 3.40 7.01 -7.40
C THR A 24 2.36 6.86 -8.51
N GLU A 25 2.83 6.62 -9.75
CA GLU A 25 1.99 6.48 -10.94
C GLU A 25 0.94 5.36 -10.83
N GLN A 26 1.23 4.31 -10.07
CA GLN A 26 0.30 3.17 -9.91
C GLN A 26 -0.60 3.28 -8.68
N ILE A 27 -0.46 4.32 -7.85
CA ILE A 27 -1.28 4.51 -6.64
C ILE A 27 -2.76 4.53 -7.00
N ASP A 28 -3.15 5.24 -8.06
CA ASP A 28 -4.57 5.37 -8.42
C ASP A 28 -5.15 4.06 -8.96
N GLN A 29 -4.34 3.25 -9.62
CA GLN A 29 -4.71 1.89 -10.03
C GLN A 29 -4.94 0.99 -8.81
N VAL A 30 -4.03 1.02 -7.82
CA VAL A 30 -4.19 0.27 -6.56
C VAL A 30 -5.42 0.73 -5.79
N LYS A 31 -5.69 2.05 -5.73
CA LYS A 31 -6.92 2.59 -5.11
C LYS A 31 -8.19 2.07 -5.78
N ALA A 32 -8.21 2.00 -7.11
CA ALA A 32 -9.37 1.49 -7.84
C ALA A 32 -9.67 0.03 -7.47
N GLU A 33 -8.63 -0.79 -7.41
CA GLU A 33 -8.71 -2.18 -6.98
C GLU A 33 -9.17 -2.33 -5.52
N LEU A 34 -8.68 -1.47 -4.63
CA LEU A 34 -9.14 -1.43 -3.23
C LEU A 34 -10.63 -1.11 -3.10
N ARG A 35 -11.13 -0.11 -3.85
CA ARG A 35 -12.57 0.24 -3.85
C ARG A 35 -13.43 -0.90 -4.37
N GLY A 36 -12.94 -1.66 -5.35
CA GLY A 36 -13.63 -2.84 -5.88
C GLY A 36 -13.62 -4.05 -4.94
N GLY A 37 -12.79 -4.05 -3.90
CA GLY A 37 -12.44 -5.20 -3.07
C GLY A 37 -13.41 -5.58 -1.95
N GLY A 38 -14.32 -4.69 -1.58
CA GLY A 38 -15.30 -4.90 -0.50
C GLY A 38 -14.72 -4.75 0.92
N PRO A 39 -15.49 -5.11 1.97
CA PRO A 39 -15.23 -4.69 3.36
C PRO A 39 -14.05 -5.39 4.06
N ARG A 40 -13.45 -6.42 3.45
CA ARG A 40 -12.33 -7.19 4.05
C ARG A 40 -11.20 -7.32 3.07
N ILE A 41 -10.55 -6.19 2.79
CA ILE A 41 -9.42 -6.13 1.87
C ILE A 41 -8.09 -6.04 2.63
N ALA A 42 -7.07 -6.70 2.09
CA ALA A 42 -5.69 -6.61 2.56
C ALA A 42 -4.74 -6.43 1.38
N LEU A 43 -3.72 -5.60 1.56
CA LEU A 43 -2.62 -5.43 0.62
C LEU A 43 -1.51 -6.41 0.93
N ASP A 44 -0.88 -6.96 -0.09
CA ASP A 44 0.24 -7.89 0.01
C ASP A 44 1.41 -7.38 -0.80
N LEU A 45 2.55 -7.18 -0.12
CA LEU A 45 3.78 -6.59 -0.66
C LEU A 45 4.91 -7.63 -0.82
N ASP A 46 4.58 -8.92 -0.78
CA ASP A 46 5.54 -10.03 -0.81
C ASP A 46 6.56 -9.97 -1.96
N GLU A 47 6.13 -9.51 -3.14
CA GLU A 47 6.99 -9.38 -4.33
C GLU A 47 7.26 -7.92 -4.70
N VAL A 48 7.18 -6.98 -3.74
CA VAL A 48 7.52 -5.57 -3.98
C VAL A 48 8.97 -5.30 -3.61
N ASP A 49 9.79 -5.00 -4.61
CA ASP A 49 11.21 -4.72 -4.42
C ASP A 49 11.50 -3.23 -4.17
N LEU A 50 10.71 -2.34 -4.78
CA LEU A 50 10.90 -0.89 -4.71
C LEU A 50 9.59 -0.20 -4.39
N VAL A 51 9.63 0.83 -3.54
CA VAL A 51 8.46 1.63 -3.21
C VAL A 51 8.84 3.11 -3.06
N ASP A 52 8.06 3.99 -3.67
CA ASP A 52 8.27 5.43 -3.55
C ASP A 52 7.72 5.97 -2.22
N VAL A 53 8.21 7.14 -1.77
CA VAL A 53 7.78 7.77 -0.52
C VAL A 53 6.27 8.08 -0.54
N GLU A 54 5.71 8.47 -1.67
CA GLU A 54 4.27 8.69 -1.78
C GLU A 54 3.47 7.38 -1.63
N CYS A 55 4.00 6.27 -2.14
CA CYS A 55 3.42 4.95 -1.93
C CYS A 55 3.50 4.52 -0.45
N ILE A 56 4.59 4.83 0.24
CA ILE A 56 4.71 4.62 1.70
C ILE A 56 3.60 5.38 2.45
N ARG A 57 3.36 6.65 2.10
CA ARG A 57 2.28 7.45 2.69
C ARG A 57 0.91 6.84 2.41
N PHE A 58 0.71 6.33 1.19
CA PHE A 58 -0.50 5.62 0.82
C PHE A 58 -0.69 4.34 1.65
N LEU A 59 0.34 3.50 1.80
CA LEU A 59 0.28 2.29 2.64
C LEU A 59 -0.06 2.62 4.10
N ASN A 60 0.52 3.70 4.63
CA ASN A 60 0.19 4.19 5.97
C ASN A 60 -1.28 4.62 6.09
N ALA A 61 -1.81 5.31 5.07
CA ALA A 61 -3.21 5.69 5.02
C ALA A 61 -4.14 4.47 4.92
N CYS A 62 -3.76 3.44 4.17
CA CYS A 62 -4.49 2.18 4.10
C CYS A 62 -4.60 1.49 5.46
N GLU A 63 -3.51 1.38 6.23
CA GLU A 63 -3.59 0.83 7.59
C GLU A 63 -4.50 1.66 8.50
N SER A 64 -4.45 2.99 8.40
CA SER A 64 -5.32 3.88 9.18
C SER A 64 -6.81 3.74 8.82
N THR A 65 -7.14 3.32 7.60
CA THR A 65 -8.53 3.02 7.19
C THR A 65 -8.95 1.59 7.50
N GLY A 66 -8.09 0.78 8.11
CA GLY A 66 -8.37 -0.60 8.49
C GLY A 66 -7.98 -1.65 7.44
N ILE A 67 -7.27 -1.27 6.38
CA ILE A 67 -6.73 -2.19 5.37
C ILE A 67 -5.40 -2.74 5.88
N SER A 68 -5.34 -4.06 6.11
CA SER A 68 -4.10 -4.68 6.56
C SER A 68 -3.06 -4.76 5.44
N VAL A 69 -1.83 -4.34 5.73
CA VAL A 69 -0.67 -4.52 4.84
C VAL A 69 0.11 -5.76 5.27
N LEU A 70 0.27 -6.73 4.37
CA LEU A 70 0.81 -8.06 4.63
C LEU A 70 2.09 -8.30 3.85
N HIS A 71 2.93 -9.19 4.39
CA HIS A 71 4.27 -9.52 3.86
C HIS A 71 5.12 -8.28 3.50
N CYS A 72 4.90 -7.19 4.23
CA CYS A 72 5.68 -5.97 4.09
C CYS A 72 7.13 -6.25 4.50
N SER A 73 8.07 -6.03 3.59
CA SER A 73 9.48 -6.23 3.87
C SER A 73 9.93 -5.33 5.03
N PRO A 74 10.95 -5.72 5.82
CA PRO A 74 11.44 -4.92 6.94
C PRO A 74 11.78 -3.48 6.54
N TYR A 75 12.36 -3.31 5.35
CA TYR A 75 12.70 -2.00 4.79
C TYR A 75 11.48 -1.11 4.58
N ILE A 76 10.43 -1.63 3.91
CA ILE A 76 9.19 -0.88 3.66
C ILE A 76 8.51 -0.54 4.99
N ARG A 77 8.48 -1.50 5.93
CA ARG A 77 7.91 -1.29 7.27
C ARG A 77 8.63 -0.17 8.03
N GLU A 78 9.96 -0.14 7.96
CA GLU A 78 10.74 0.92 8.59
C GLU A 78 10.42 2.29 7.98
N TRP A 79 10.32 2.38 6.65
CA TRP A 79 9.91 3.62 5.97
C TRP A 79 8.49 4.05 6.35
N MET A 80 7.55 3.12 6.47
CA MET A 80 6.20 3.39 6.95
C MET A 80 6.21 3.99 8.36
N LEU A 81 7.01 3.43 9.28
CA LEU A 81 7.16 3.95 10.65
C LEU A 81 7.80 5.34 10.65
N ARG A 82 8.86 5.55 9.85
CA ARG A 82 9.53 6.85 9.72
C ARG A 82 8.60 7.93 9.19
N GLU A 83 7.82 7.66 8.14
CA GLU A 83 6.86 8.64 7.61
C GLU A 83 5.68 8.89 8.56
N ARG A 84 5.29 7.92 9.40
CA ARG A 84 4.29 8.15 10.47
C ARG A 84 4.81 9.08 11.56
N ALA A 85 6.09 8.92 11.93
CA ALA A 85 6.73 9.73 12.95
C ALA A 85 7.11 11.12 12.45
N ARG A 86 7.19 11.33 11.13
CA ARG A 86 7.44 12.64 10.54
C ARG A 86 6.27 13.55 10.88
N PRO A 87 6.50 14.68 11.59
CA PRO A 87 5.44 15.66 11.79
C PRO A 87 4.97 16.08 10.39
N LYS A 88 3.65 16.00 10.18
CA LYS A 88 3.02 16.55 8.98
C LYS A 88 3.26 18.05 9.08
N THR A 89 4.35 18.53 8.48
CA THR A 89 4.65 19.96 8.39
C THR A 89 3.41 20.61 7.84
N LEU A 90 2.69 21.35 8.70
CA LEU A 90 1.66 22.26 8.25
C LEU A 90 2.32 23.16 7.21
N PRO A 91 1.66 23.42 6.07
CA PRO A 91 2.12 24.52 5.23
C PRO A 91 2.14 25.76 6.13
N GLU A 92 3.34 26.34 6.30
CA GLU A 92 3.47 27.68 6.84
C GLU A 92 2.74 28.61 5.87
N GLU A 93 1.88 29.45 6.44
CA GLU A 93 0.85 30.27 5.80
C GLU A 93 1.36 31.23 4.71
#